data_AF-K6W5G7-F1
#
_entry.id   AF-K6W5G7-F1
#
_cell.length_a   1.000
_cell.length_b   1.000
_cell.length_c   1.000
_cell.angle_alpha   90.00
_cell.angle_beta   90.00
_cell.angle_gamma   90.00
#
_symmetry.space_group_name_H-M   'P 1'
#
loop_
_entity.id
_entity.type
_entity.pdbx_description
1 polymer ?
#
loop_
_entity_poly.entity_id
_entity_poly.type
_entity_poly.pdbx_seq_one_letter_code
_entity_poly.pdbx_strand_id
1 'polypeptide(L)'
;MRNADLPGPRLLVADHCAGTIHLIDPAHPAADESTRLSGKFGLSEHAGVLQLPDGTLAFVDDLIGRTILIDPRRPAPRAITAAIPVATPAEHFAADPTGRHLVVTTGLGANPEPWSDLLTVIDLTDPHQPDARRIRCRTGEPGVVIHGTGDNARIVLRHREPGSLEIIRLTDVLAAPKGNPRLRGTDHPGSDDSAHGDLLLPGTDHLLVAETTGVRRWTLTGDTPGPEGTLPWQAPGRGWFLRWSHTLQRALSVVRSGGGDPLSWQTWGNALWIHDPRRENTHAVDLGPGLIFRCAPLAGGVALTRVHPDGDEIIVVTVPDDDTPPRLGRRIPLPAMNTPPRPGHSPWENAQRRSVTADPHGTLVAVTSGGDGILHLVDTAAPQGGHRQVGWPTPLDLGGLLAWCDNRPHPQVDGVGR
;
A
#
# COMPACT_ATOMS: atom_id res chain seq x y z
N MET A 1 31.11 -3.10 -19.90
CA MET A 1 31.21 -3.63 -18.52
C MET A 1 30.13 -4.68 -18.38
N ARG A 2 30.49 -5.93 -18.04
CA ARG A 2 29.49 -6.95 -17.73
C ARG A 2 28.77 -6.48 -16.47
N ASN A 3 27.45 -6.31 -16.52
CA ASN A 3 26.62 -6.09 -15.35
C ASN A 3 26.98 -7.18 -14.33
N ALA A 4 27.56 -6.80 -13.20
CA ALA A 4 27.57 -7.70 -12.06
C ALA A 4 26.11 -8.04 -11.78
N ASP A 5 25.78 -9.33 -11.74
CA ASP A 5 24.42 -9.84 -11.54
C ASP A 5 23.78 -9.11 -10.34
N LEU A 6 22.88 -8.18 -10.63
CA LEU A 6 22.05 -7.61 -9.59
C LEU A 6 21.25 -8.79 -9.03
N PRO A 7 21.30 -9.05 -7.71
CA PRO A 7 20.58 -10.18 -7.12
C PRO A 7 19.11 -10.04 -7.51
N GLY A 8 18.49 -11.11 -8.03
CA GLY A 8 17.10 -11.09 -8.52
C GLY A 8 16.08 -10.53 -7.52
N PRO A 9 14.83 -10.27 -7.95
CA PRO A 9 13.80 -9.71 -7.10
C PRO A 9 13.66 -10.51 -5.79
N ARG A 10 13.29 -9.82 -4.71
CA ARG A 10 13.02 -10.46 -3.42
C ARG A 10 11.53 -10.39 -3.12
N LEU A 11 11.08 -11.26 -2.22
CA LEU A 11 9.77 -11.17 -1.60
C LEU A 11 9.94 -10.90 -0.11
N LEU A 12 9.38 -9.78 0.36
CA LEU A 12 9.21 -9.50 1.78
C LEU A 12 7.97 -10.24 2.26
N VAL A 13 8.14 -11.09 3.27
CA VAL A 13 7.06 -11.81 3.95
C VAL A 13 7.14 -11.50 5.43
N ALA A 14 6.11 -10.84 5.96
CA ALA A 14 6.04 -10.44 7.36
C ALA A 14 4.89 -11.14 8.08
N ASP A 15 5.20 -11.68 9.26
CA ASP A 15 4.23 -12.04 10.28
C ASP A 15 4.35 -11.01 11.40
N HIS A 16 3.52 -9.95 11.31
CA HIS A 16 3.57 -8.83 12.25
C HIS A 16 3.06 -9.24 13.65
N CYS A 17 2.29 -10.33 13.76
CA CYS A 17 1.84 -10.90 15.02
C CYS A 17 2.96 -11.67 15.73
N ALA A 18 3.70 -12.51 14.99
CA ALA A 18 4.89 -13.21 15.51
C ALA A 18 6.12 -12.29 15.63
N GLY A 19 6.09 -11.15 14.95
CA GLY A 19 7.15 -10.16 14.95
C GLY A 19 8.33 -10.50 14.05
N THR A 20 8.09 -11.22 12.95
CA THR A 20 9.15 -11.70 12.03
C THR A 20 8.96 -11.15 10.63
N ILE A 21 10.08 -10.88 9.95
CA ILE A 21 10.11 -10.47 8.56
C ILE A 21 11.22 -11.25 7.87
N HIS A 22 10.92 -11.85 6.72
CA HIS A 22 11.90 -12.48 5.85
C HIS A 22 11.97 -11.78 4.49
N LEU A 23 13.17 -11.75 3.91
CA LEU A 23 13.44 -11.41 2.51
C LEU A 23 13.87 -12.68 1.78
N ILE A 24 12.98 -13.27 1.00
CA ILE A 24 13.24 -14.55 0.31
C ILE A 24 13.45 -14.35 -1.19
N ASP A 25 14.18 -15.26 -1.82
CA ASP A 25 14.21 -15.40 -3.27
C ASP A 25 12.94 -16.17 -3.72
N PRO A 26 12.04 -15.58 -4.53
CA PRO A 26 10.85 -16.29 -5.00
C PRO A 26 11.17 -17.47 -5.93
N ALA A 27 12.35 -17.51 -6.57
CA ALA A 27 12.78 -18.67 -7.36
C ALA A 27 13.20 -19.84 -6.46
N HIS A 28 13.85 -19.54 -5.33
CA HIS A 28 14.33 -20.51 -4.34
C HIS A 28 13.83 -20.15 -2.94
N PRO A 29 12.51 -20.21 -2.69
CA PRO A 29 11.91 -19.74 -1.46
C PRO A 29 12.33 -20.64 -0.30
N ALA A 30 13.01 -20.05 0.67
CA ALA A 30 13.38 -20.68 1.93
C ALA A 30 13.22 -19.67 3.07
N ALA A 31 12.54 -20.09 4.13
CA ALA A 31 12.35 -19.28 5.33
C ALA A 31 13.24 -19.85 6.45
N ASP A 32 14.42 -19.27 6.58
CA ASP A 32 15.39 -19.62 7.61
C ASP A 32 16.05 -18.35 8.16
N GLU A 33 16.99 -18.50 9.11
CA GLU A 33 17.66 -17.36 9.74
C GLU A 33 18.50 -16.53 8.75
N SER A 34 18.91 -17.07 7.61
CA SER A 34 19.65 -16.31 6.58
C SER A 34 18.75 -15.39 5.77
N THR A 35 17.45 -15.70 5.69
CA THR A 35 16.43 -14.85 5.04
C THR A 35 15.69 -13.96 6.01
N ARG A 36 15.92 -14.08 7.32
CA ARG A 36 15.26 -13.29 8.36
C ARG A 36 15.95 -11.95 8.60
N LEU A 37 15.15 -10.89 8.77
CA LEU A 37 15.65 -9.61 9.29
C LEU A 37 15.98 -9.74 10.78
N SER A 38 17.11 -9.19 11.20
CA SER A 38 17.53 -9.21 12.61
C SER A 38 16.67 -8.26 13.45
N GLY A 39 15.81 -8.82 14.31
CA GLY A 39 14.98 -8.07 15.24
C GLY A 39 13.60 -8.69 15.47
N LYS A 40 12.75 -7.94 16.16
CA LYS A 40 11.32 -8.22 16.32
C LYS A 40 10.54 -7.00 15.83
N PHE A 41 9.60 -7.22 14.91
CA PHE A 41 8.99 -6.13 14.14
C PHE A 41 7.47 -6.13 14.18
N GLY A 42 6.84 -4.98 14.44
CA GLY A 42 5.40 -4.78 14.29
C GLY A 42 5.09 -3.97 13.04
N LEU A 43 5.31 -4.54 11.85
CA LEU A 43 5.07 -3.83 10.58
C LEU A 43 3.60 -3.35 10.52
N SER A 44 3.40 -2.05 10.33
CA SER A 44 2.08 -1.43 10.28
C SER A 44 1.29 -1.87 9.04
N GLU A 45 0.17 -2.57 9.22
CA GLU A 45 -0.69 -2.98 8.10
C GLU A 45 -1.28 -1.78 7.34
N HIS A 46 -1.62 -0.71 8.05
CA HIS A 46 -2.28 0.47 7.50
C HIS A 46 -1.30 1.29 6.64
N ALA A 47 -0.16 1.66 7.22
CA ALA A 47 0.89 2.41 6.52
C ALA A 47 1.63 1.58 5.46
N GLY A 48 1.64 0.25 5.60
CA GLY A 48 2.14 -0.66 4.59
C GLY A 48 3.64 -0.55 4.31
N VAL A 49 4.02 -1.01 3.11
CA VAL A 49 5.41 -0.94 2.61
C VAL A 49 5.50 0.05 1.46
N LEU A 50 6.46 0.96 1.55
CA LEU A 50 6.90 1.84 0.47
C LEU A 50 8.10 1.24 -0.25
N GLN A 51 8.08 1.33 -1.58
CA GLN A 51 9.26 1.12 -2.40
C GLN A 51 9.75 2.47 -2.93
N LEU A 52 10.98 2.84 -2.58
CA LEU A 52 11.60 4.08 -3.01
C LEU A 52 12.17 3.96 -4.43
N PRO A 53 12.37 5.08 -5.16
CA PRO A 53 12.85 5.07 -6.53
C PRO A 53 14.18 4.36 -6.77
N ASP A 54 15.03 4.21 -5.75
CA ASP A 54 16.33 3.53 -5.81
C ASP A 54 16.28 2.01 -5.52
N GLY A 55 15.08 1.49 -5.26
CA GLY A 55 14.81 0.09 -4.90
C GLY A 55 14.87 -0.19 -3.39
N THR A 56 15.18 0.80 -2.55
CA THR A 56 15.08 0.68 -1.08
C THR A 56 13.63 0.48 -0.68
N LEU A 57 13.40 -0.36 0.32
CA LEU A 57 12.09 -0.49 0.95
C LEU A 57 12.05 0.30 2.25
N ALA A 58 10.88 0.86 2.54
CA ALA A 58 10.61 1.53 3.80
C ALA A 58 9.28 1.02 4.36
N PHE A 59 9.20 0.82 5.67
CA PHE A 59 7.93 0.60 6.37
C PHE A 59 7.97 1.22 7.76
N VAL A 60 6.82 1.42 8.37
CA VAL A 60 6.73 1.84 9.78
C VAL A 60 6.50 0.62 10.66
N ASP A 61 7.29 0.53 11.72
CA ASP A 61 7.15 -0.45 12.78
C ASP A 61 6.42 0.18 13.98
N ASP A 62 5.17 -0.26 14.17
CA ASP A 62 4.29 0.21 15.26
C ASP A 62 4.75 -0.29 16.63
N LEU A 63 5.48 -1.41 16.70
CA LEU A 63 5.97 -1.98 17.96
C LEU A 63 7.11 -1.13 18.55
N ILE A 64 8.04 -0.67 17.73
CA ILE A 64 9.22 0.07 18.21
C ILE A 64 9.19 1.57 17.90
N GLY A 65 8.17 2.05 17.19
CA GLY A 65 8.00 3.48 16.89
C GLY A 65 9.02 4.01 15.90
N ARG A 66 9.34 3.24 14.84
CA ARG A 66 10.38 3.61 13.88
C ARG A 66 9.99 3.32 12.44
N THR A 67 10.41 4.18 11.52
CA THR A 67 10.53 3.82 10.11
C THR A 67 11.80 3.01 9.91
N ILE A 68 11.68 1.86 9.26
CA ILE A 68 12.79 0.96 8.94
C ILE A 68 13.07 1.06 7.44
N LEU A 69 14.33 1.34 7.09
CA LEU A 69 14.81 1.31 5.71
C LEU A 69 15.58 0.00 5.46
N ILE A 70 15.28 -0.64 4.34
CA ILE A 70 15.84 -1.93 3.95
C ILE A 70 16.40 -1.84 2.54
N ASP A 71 17.64 -2.25 2.38
CA ASP A 71 18.25 -2.52 1.08
C ASP A 71 18.07 -4.01 0.72
N PRO A 72 17.08 -4.37 -0.12
CA PRO A 72 16.77 -5.78 -0.41
C PRO A 72 17.88 -6.50 -1.19
N ARG A 73 18.88 -5.77 -1.68
CA ARG A 73 20.06 -6.33 -2.36
C ARG A 73 21.07 -6.93 -1.38
N ARG A 74 20.98 -6.58 -0.09
CA ARG A 74 21.85 -7.10 0.98
C ARG A 74 21.26 -8.39 1.56
N PRO A 75 22.08 -9.27 2.16
CA PRO A 75 21.59 -10.39 2.97
C PRO A 75 20.64 -9.89 4.07
N ALA A 76 19.55 -10.60 4.32
CA ALA A 76 18.48 -10.15 5.23
C ALA A 76 18.98 -9.72 6.63
N PRO A 77 19.91 -10.43 7.30
CA PRO A 77 20.43 -10.00 8.61
C PRO A 77 21.19 -8.66 8.60
N ARG A 78 21.56 -8.16 7.41
CA ARG A 78 22.28 -6.89 7.20
C ARG A 78 21.53 -5.94 6.27
N ALA A 79 20.27 -6.23 5.97
CA ALA A 79 19.49 -5.47 5.00
C ALA A 79 18.97 -4.15 5.58
N ILE A 80 18.80 -4.05 6.90
CA ILE A 80 18.40 -2.80 7.55
C ILE A 80 19.53 -1.78 7.43
N THR A 81 19.24 -0.66 6.78
CA THR A 81 20.20 0.43 6.55
C THR A 81 19.98 1.60 7.49
N ALA A 82 18.76 1.83 7.94
CA ALA A 82 18.43 2.84 8.94
C ALA A 82 17.18 2.46 9.74
N ALA A 83 17.08 3.00 10.95
CA ALA A 83 15.89 2.89 11.80
C ALA A 83 15.64 4.25 12.48
N ILE A 84 14.58 4.94 12.07
CA ILE A 84 14.41 6.39 12.29
C ILE A 84 13.15 6.60 13.15
N PRO A 85 13.21 7.33 14.28
CA PRO A 85 12.06 7.51 15.17
C PRO A 85 10.89 8.22 14.50
N VAL A 86 9.69 7.64 14.63
CA VAL A 86 8.42 8.24 14.16
C VAL A 86 7.35 8.14 15.25
N ALA A 87 6.21 8.79 15.02
CA ALA A 87 5.03 8.61 15.87
C ALA A 87 4.20 7.44 15.35
N THR A 88 3.62 6.66 16.26
CA THR A 88 2.78 5.51 15.97
C THR A 88 1.51 5.59 16.84
N PRO A 89 0.39 4.93 16.47
CA PRO A 89 0.21 4.01 15.34
C PRO A 89 0.27 4.75 14.00
N ALA A 90 1.02 4.21 13.03
CA ALA A 90 1.14 4.80 11.71
C ALA A 90 -0.12 4.53 10.87
N GLU A 91 -0.64 5.56 10.20
CA GLU A 91 -1.83 5.46 9.35
C GLU A 91 -1.47 5.51 7.87
N HIS A 92 -0.85 6.61 7.45
CA HIS A 92 -0.36 6.78 6.09
C HIS A 92 1.13 7.05 6.09
N PHE A 93 1.79 6.52 5.08
CA PHE A 93 3.22 6.68 4.85
C PHE A 93 3.44 7.08 3.40
N ALA A 94 4.17 8.16 3.15
CA ALA A 94 4.43 8.66 1.81
C ALA A 94 5.89 9.04 1.61
N ALA A 95 6.33 9.01 0.35
CA ALA A 95 7.63 9.49 -0.10
C ALA A 95 7.47 10.59 -1.15
N ASP A 96 8.45 11.49 -1.23
CA ASP A 96 8.57 12.39 -2.35
C ASP A 96 9.06 11.64 -3.61
N PRO A 97 8.90 12.20 -4.81
CA PRO A 97 9.31 11.53 -6.05
C PRO A 97 10.79 11.14 -6.12
N THR A 98 11.66 11.72 -5.28
CA THR A 98 13.08 11.36 -5.20
C THR A 98 13.38 10.27 -4.17
N GLY A 99 12.44 9.97 -3.27
CA GLY A 99 12.63 9.08 -2.13
C GLY A 99 13.49 9.67 -1.01
N ARG A 100 13.87 10.95 -1.09
CA ARG A 100 14.70 11.65 -0.10
C ARG A 100 13.92 12.00 1.16
N HIS A 101 12.64 12.34 1.01
CA HIS A 101 11.80 12.75 2.12
C HIS A 101 10.65 11.78 2.29
N LEU A 102 10.41 11.38 3.53
CA LEU A 102 9.29 10.51 3.88
C LEU A 102 8.39 11.20 4.89
N VAL A 103 7.10 10.91 4.88
CA VAL A 103 6.14 11.44 5.84
C VAL A 103 5.26 10.34 6.37
N VAL A 104 5.15 10.29 7.70
CA VAL A 104 4.26 9.39 8.44
C VAL A 104 3.23 10.21 9.19
N THR A 105 1.95 9.88 9.00
CA THR A 105 0.84 10.38 9.83
C THR A 105 0.42 9.32 10.84
N THR A 106 -0.12 9.76 11.97
CA THR A 106 -0.69 8.84 12.97
C THR A 106 -2.19 8.64 12.81
N GLY A 107 -2.66 7.44 13.15
CA GLY A 107 -4.07 7.05 13.07
C GLY A 107 -4.74 6.77 14.42
N LEU A 108 -5.89 6.10 14.37
CA LEU A 108 -6.63 5.64 15.55
C LEU A 108 -5.86 4.57 16.34
N GLY A 109 -5.23 3.63 15.63
CA GLY A 109 -4.78 2.37 16.21
C GLY A 109 -5.97 1.60 16.79
N ALA A 110 -5.83 1.13 18.03
CA ALA A 110 -6.90 0.42 18.74
C ALA A 110 -7.94 1.35 19.41
N ASN A 111 -7.81 2.67 19.28
CA ASN A 111 -8.74 3.61 19.90
C ASN A 111 -10.00 3.81 19.03
N PRO A 112 -11.16 4.04 19.64
CA PRO A 112 -12.41 4.27 18.90
C PRO A 112 -12.53 5.68 18.31
N GLU A 113 -11.74 6.65 18.78
CA GLU A 113 -11.81 8.06 18.38
C GLU A 113 -10.43 8.64 18.05
N PRO A 114 -10.33 9.58 17.06
CA PRO A 114 -9.05 10.18 16.68
C PRO A 114 -8.43 10.95 17.84
N TRP A 115 -7.20 10.57 18.21
CA TRP A 115 -6.54 11.09 19.41
C TRP A 115 -5.16 11.72 19.13
N SER A 116 -4.46 11.22 18.11
CA SER A 116 -3.13 11.69 17.76
C SER A 116 -3.18 12.73 16.65
N ASP A 117 -2.44 13.82 16.85
CA ASP A 117 -2.24 14.90 15.89
C ASP A 117 -0.81 14.93 15.34
N LEU A 118 -0.05 13.86 15.52
CA LEU A 118 1.37 13.84 15.17
C LEU A 118 1.60 13.49 13.71
N LEU A 119 2.50 14.25 13.09
CA LEU A 119 3.07 13.98 11.79
C LEU A 119 4.59 14.01 11.91
N THR A 120 5.26 13.01 11.33
CA THR A 120 6.73 12.97 11.27
C THR A 120 7.22 13.05 9.83
N VAL A 121 8.04 14.05 9.52
CA VAL A 121 8.85 14.13 8.30
C VAL A 121 10.22 13.51 8.60
N ILE A 122 10.70 12.68 7.69
CA ILE A 122 12.06 12.13 7.68
C ILE A 122 12.82 12.75 6.51
N ASP A 123 14.05 13.19 6.77
CA ASP A 123 15.00 13.66 5.77
C ASP A 123 16.17 12.68 5.65
N LEU A 124 16.31 12.07 4.48
CA LEU A 124 17.35 11.11 4.13
C LEU A 124 18.55 11.74 3.40
N THR A 125 18.69 13.07 3.41
CA THR A 125 19.81 13.78 2.76
C THR A 125 21.16 13.25 3.19
N ASP A 126 21.35 13.07 4.51
CA ASP A 126 22.51 12.38 5.05
C ASP A 126 22.13 10.92 5.34
N PRO A 127 22.55 9.96 4.48
CA PRO A 127 22.21 8.56 4.68
C PRO A 127 22.88 7.95 5.92
N HIS A 128 23.92 8.59 6.47
CA HIS A 128 24.60 8.14 7.68
C HIS A 128 23.94 8.71 8.95
N GLN A 129 23.26 9.84 8.82
CA GLN A 129 22.54 10.48 9.92
C GLN A 129 21.20 11.07 9.45
N PRO A 130 20.20 10.22 9.13
CA PRO A 130 18.88 10.71 8.81
C PRO A 130 18.31 11.58 9.93
N ASP A 131 17.68 12.69 9.57
CA ASP A 131 16.99 13.56 10.53
C ASP A 131 15.48 13.33 10.47
N ALA A 132 14.80 13.60 11.57
CA ALA A 132 13.35 13.55 11.65
C ALA A 132 12.82 14.80 12.37
N ARG A 133 11.71 15.32 11.85
CA ARG A 133 11.00 16.47 12.41
C ARG A 133 9.55 16.09 12.62
N ARG A 134 9.05 16.42 13.81
CA ARG A 134 7.69 16.11 14.22
C ARG A 134 6.95 17.38 14.54
N ILE A 135 5.73 17.47 14.03
CA ILE A 135 4.81 18.57 14.26
C ILE A 135 3.47 18.02 14.72
N ARG A 136 2.62 18.93 15.21
CA ARG A 136 1.21 18.67 15.50
C ARG A 136 0.33 19.31 14.44
N CYS A 137 -0.39 18.47 13.68
CA CYS A 137 -1.37 18.85 12.67
C CYS A 137 -2.80 18.76 13.25
N ARG A 138 -3.81 18.49 12.41
CA ARG A 138 -5.17 18.16 12.84
C ARG A 138 -5.27 16.67 13.20
N THR A 139 -6.03 16.34 14.23
CA THR A 139 -6.49 14.96 14.51
C THR A 139 -7.48 14.51 13.44
N GLY A 140 -7.57 13.21 13.16
CA GLY A 140 -8.60 12.66 12.26
C GLY A 140 -8.09 11.75 11.14
N GLU A 141 -7.02 10.99 11.39
CA GLU A 141 -6.45 10.02 10.43
C GLU A 141 -6.11 10.64 9.07
N PRO A 142 -5.26 11.68 9.03
CA PRO A 142 -4.98 12.34 7.77
C PRO A 142 -4.25 11.40 6.80
N GLY A 143 -4.80 11.31 5.59
CA GLY A 143 -4.06 10.85 4.42
C GLY A 143 -2.87 11.77 4.16
N VAL A 144 -1.82 11.25 3.52
CA VAL A 144 -0.67 12.09 3.17
C VAL A 144 -0.06 11.71 1.82
N VAL A 145 0.33 12.74 1.07
CA VAL A 145 1.25 12.66 -0.08
C VAL A 145 2.28 13.78 0.02
N ILE A 146 3.42 13.63 -0.67
CA ILE A 146 4.38 14.71 -0.87
C ILE A 146 4.37 15.11 -2.35
N HIS A 147 4.00 16.36 -2.63
CA HIS A 147 3.96 16.93 -3.97
C HIS A 147 5.20 17.80 -4.24
N GLY A 148 5.79 17.65 -5.42
CA GLY A 148 7.00 18.38 -5.81
C GLY A 148 8.29 17.82 -5.18
N THR A 149 9.40 18.54 -5.40
CA THR A 149 10.73 18.20 -4.89
C THR A 149 11.47 19.46 -4.45
N GLY A 150 12.54 19.31 -3.66
CA GLY A 150 13.37 20.42 -3.19
C GLY A 150 12.58 21.45 -2.38
N ASP A 151 12.92 22.74 -2.52
CA ASP A 151 12.33 23.83 -1.73
C ASP A 151 10.84 24.09 -2.02
N ASN A 152 10.35 23.59 -3.16
CA ASN A 152 8.95 23.68 -3.55
C ASN A 152 8.11 22.48 -3.10
N ALA A 153 8.73 21.50 -2.44
CA ALA A 153 8.02 20.31 -1.97
C ALA A 153 7.00 20.68 -0.88
N ARG A 154 5.82 20.06 -0.98
CA ARG A 154 4.67 20.29 -0.12
C ARG A 154 4.16 18.96 0.41
N ILE A 155 3.82 18.95 1.68
CA ILE A 155 3.05 17.88 2.31
C ILE A 155 1.58 18.24 2.11
N VAL A 156 0.83 17.34 1.48
CA VAL A 156 -0.62 17.50 1.30
C VAL A 156 -1.29 16.49 2.21
N LEU A 157 -2.05 16.99 3.18
CA LEU A 157 -2.83 16.19 4.11
C LEU A 157 -4.28 16.14 3.65
N ARG A 158 -4.84 14.95 3.51
CA ARG A 158 -6.27 14.77 3.32
C ARG A 158 -6.91 14.48 4.66
N HIS A 159 -7.84 15.33 5.08
CA HIS A 159 -8.60 15.10 6.29
C HIS A 159 -9.98 14.52 6.02
N ARG A 160 -10.46 13.71 6.97
CA ARG A 160 -11.78 13.08 6.92
C ARG A 160 -12.84 14.02 7.43
N GLU A 161 -12.95 14.30 8.73
CA GLU A 161 -14.09 15.07 9.25
C GLU A 161 -13.62 16.40 9.88
N PRO A 162 -14.07 17.58 9.40
CA PRO A 162 -14.73 17.81 8.11
C PRO A 162 -13.78 17.61 6.91
N GLY A 163 -14.31 17.15 5.78
CA GLY A 163 -13.53 16.79 4.60
C GLY A 163 -12.77 17.98 3.99
N SER A 164 -11.45 17.89 3.93
CA SER A 164 -10.60 18.96 3.38
C SER A 164 -9.21 18.48 2.99
N LEU A 165 -8.51 19.30 2.20
CA LEU A 165 -7.07 19.19 2.01
C LEU A 165 -6.34 20.30 2.79
N GLU A 166 -5.21 19.97 3.41
CA GLU A 166 -4.32 20.94 4.06
C GLU A 166 -2.94 20.85 3.42
N ILE A 167 -2.38 22.00 3.01
CA ILE A 167 -1.05 22.07 2.38
C ILE A 167 -0.05 22.72 3.33
N ILE A 168 1.04 22.00 3.64
CA ILE A 168 2.15 22.48 4.46
C ILE A 168 3.43 22.41 3.63
N ARG A 169 4.24 23.48 3.61
CA ARG A 169 5.55 23.43 2.94
C ARG A 169 6.49 22.50 3.70
N LEU A 170 7.20 21.64 2.97
CA LEU A 170 8.13 20.69 3.57
C LEU A 170 9.25 21.42 4.34
N THR A 171 9.75 22.51 3.77
CA THR A 171 10.80 23.35 4.37
C THR A 171 10.40 23.93 5.72
N ASP A 172 9.14 24.33 5.91
CA ASP A 172 8.62 24.83 7.18
C ASP A 172 8.61 23.74 8.26
N VAL A 173 8.29 22.49 7.89
CA VAL A 173 8.35 21.35 8.82
C VAL A 173 9.79 21.02 9.19
N LEU A 174 10.70 21.03 8.22
CA LEU A 174 12.13 20.74 8.46
C LEU A 174 12.79 21.80 9.36
N ALA A 175 12.38 23.07 9.22
CA ALA A 175 12.84 24.19 10.04
C ALA A 175 12.15 24.30 11.41
N ALA A 176 11.08 23.56 11.66
CA ALA A 176 10.32 23.64 12.90
C ALA A 176 11.19 23.26 14.12
N PRO A 177 11.03 23.94 15.28
CA PRO A 177 11.77 23.59 16.48
C PRO A 177 11.43 22.19 16.98
N LYS A 178 12.37 21.55 17.68
CA LYS A 178 12.12 20.27 18.35
C LYS A 178 11.07 20.45 19.47
N GLY A 179 10.34 19.38 19.79
CA GLY A 179 9.30 19.39 20.82
C GLY A 179 7.86 19.38 20.31
N ASN A 180 7.65 18.95 19.06
CA ASN A 180 6.34 18.76 18.43
C ASN A 180 5.48 20.04 18.40
N PRO A 181 6.00 21.15 17.85
CA PRO A 181 5.22 22.38 17.72
C PRO A 181 3.99 22.17 16.85
N ARG A 182 2.95 22.95 17.09
CA ARG A 182 1.80 23.02 16.18
C ARG A 182 2.21 23.73 14.91
N LEU A 183 1.93 23.11 13.77
CA LEU A 183 2.10 23.72 12.46
C LEU A 183 0.89 23.35 11.62
N ARG A 184 0.23 24.36 11.07
CA ARG A 184 -0.97 24.23 10.25
C ARG A 184 -0.76 24.91 8.92
N GLY A 185 -1.22 24.27 7.87
CA GLY A 185 -1.32 24.80 6.52
C GLY A 185 -2.63 25.54 6.29
N THR A 186 -2.83 25.94 5.03
CA THR A 186 -4.12 26.44 4.57
C THR A 186 -5.06 25.25 4.37
N ASP A 187 -6.26 25.35 4.93
CA ASP A 187 -7.32 24.35 4.79
C ASP A 187 -8.18 24.66 3.56
N HIS A 188 -8.44 23.63 2.75
CA HIS A 188 -9.13 23.71 1.47
C HIS A 188 -10.33 22.75 1.48
N PRO A 189 -11.55 23.27 1.72
CA PRO A 189 -12.75 22.44 1.69
C PRO A 189 -13.06 21.98 0.26
N GLY A 190 -13.82 20.90 0.15
CA GLY A 190 -14.22 20.33 -1.15
C GLY A 190 -13.99 18.83 -1.26
N SER A 191 -13.43 18.21 -0.23
CA SER A 191 -13.46 16.76 -0.06
C SER A 191 -14.62 16.35 0.84
N ASP A 192 -15.09 15.12 0.68
CA ASP A 192 -16.13 14.49 1.48
C ASP A 192 -15.55 13.87 2.78
N ASP A 193 -16.33 13.86 3.86
CA ASP A 193 -16.00 13.19 5.13
C ASP A 193 -15.65 11.71 4.98
N SER A 194 -16.17 11.13 3.91
CA SER A 194 -16.00 9.73 3.57
C SER A 194 -14.65 9.40 2.93
N ALA A 195 -13.82 10.40 2.63
CA ALA A 195 -12.57 10.24 1.90
C ALA A 195 -11.54 9.36 2.64
N HIS A 196 -10.77 8.54 1.93
CA HIS A 196 -9.89 7.54 2.57
C HIS A 196 -8.63 7.13 1.77
N GLY A 197 -8.73 7.09 0.44
CA GLY A 197 -7.61 6.71 -0.43
C GLY A 197 -7.00 7.92 -1.11
N ASP A 198 -5.67 7.98 -1.18
CA ASP A 198 -4.92 9.09 -1.78
C ASP A 198 -3.94 8.53 -2.80
N LEU A 199 -3.84 9.20 -3.95
CA LEU A 199 -2.87 8.90 -5.00
C LEU A 199 -2.45 10.19 -5.70
N LEU A 200 -1.18 10.57 -5.56
CA LEU A 200 -0.58 11.60 -6.41
C LEU A 200 -0.13 10.95 -7.73
N LEU A 201 -0.69 11.38 -8.86
CA LEU A 201 -0.32 10.85 -10.17
C LEU A 201 1.14 11.23 -10.50
N PRO A 202 2.05 10.25 -10.71
CA PRO A 202 3.48 10.54 -10.84
C PRO A 202 3.82 11.49 -11.98
N GLY A 203 4.64 12.49 -11.68
CA GLY A 203 5.08 13.49 -12.66
C GLY A 203 4.02 14.52 -13.05
N THR A 204 2.91 14.60 -12.31
CA THR A 204 1.84 15.57 -12.54
C THR A 204 1.51 16.35 -11.27
N ASP A 205 0.65 17.36 -11.41
CA ASP A 205 0.08 18.11 -10.27
C ASP A 205 -1.27 17.56 -9.82
N HIS A 206 -1.64 16.34 -10.24
CA HIS A 206 -2.97 15.79 -9.96
C HIS A 206 -2.97 14.83 -8.78
N LEU A 207 -3.72 15.18 -7.73
CA LEU A 207 -4.05 14.32 -6.61
C LEU A 207 -5.44 13.72 -6.81
N LEU A 208 -5.50 12.39 -6.72
CA LEU A 208 -6.73 11.62 -6.71
C LEU A 208 -7.08 11.23 -5.28
N VAL A 209 -8.33 11.47 -4.89
CA VAL A 209 -8.87 11.14 -3.56
C VAL A 209 -10.11 10.26 -3.71
N ALA A 210 -10.10 9.07 -3.09
CA ALA A 210 -11.24 8.16 -3.10
C ALA A 210 -12.33 8.62 -2.13
N GLU A 211 -13.49 8.94 -2.66
CA GLU A 211 -14.70 9.37 -1.94
C GLU A 211 -15.87 8.40 -2.22
N THR A 212 -16.95 8.51 -1.46
CA THR A 212 -18.16 7.69 -1.70
C THR A 212 -18.77 7.94 -3.07
N THR A 213 -18.69 9.18 -3.57
CA THR A 213 -19.28 9.57 -4.87
C THR A 213 -18.40 9.23 -6.09
N GLY A 214 -17.12 8.91 -5.88
CA GLY A 214 -16.16 8.65 -6.95
C GLY A 214 -14.73 8.97 -6.52
N VAL A 215 -13.84 9.11 -7.48
CA VAL A 215 -12.47 9.59 -7.25
C VAL A 215 -12.42 11.09 -7.54
N ARG A 216 -12.34 11.91 -6.49
CA ARG A 216 -12.14 13.36 -6.61
C ARG A 216 -10.76 13.64 -7.17
N ARG A 217 -10.69 14.46 -8.22
CA ARG A 217 -9.44 14.98 -8.76
C ARG A 217 -9.21 16.40 -8.27
N TRP A 218 -8.00 16.62 -7.77
CA TRP A 218 -7.48 17.92 -7.36
C TRP A 218 -6.27 18.27 -8.21
N THR A 219 -6.13 19.54 -8.53
CA THR A 219 -4.90 20.09 -9.12
C THR A 219 -4.16 20.90 -8.09
N LEU A 220 -2.91 20.54 -7.85
CA LEU A 220 -2.03 21.08 -6.82
C LEU A 220 -1.19 22.22 -7.39
N THR A 221 -1.83 23.36 -7.67
CA THR A 221 -1.13 24.56 -8.13
C THR A 221 -0.76 25.45 -6.95
N GLY A 222 0.53 25.47 -6.60
CA GLY A 222 0.99 26.31 -5.50
C GLY A 222 0.42 25.86 -4.15
N ASP A 223 0.06 26.82 -3.31
CA ASP A 223 -0.51 26.58 -1.97
C ASP A 223 -2.06 26.61 -2.02
N THR A 224 -2.66 26.46 -3.20
CA THR A 224 -4.10 26.57 -3.44
C THR A 224 -4.56 25.43 -4.35
N PRO A 225 -4.85 24.24 -3.80
CA PRO A 225 -5.37 23.14 -4.58
C PRO A 225 -6.78 23.46 -5.06
N GLY A 226 -7.07 23.12 -6.32
CA GLY A 226 -8.39 23.32 -6.93
C GLY A 226 -9.06 21.98 -7.23
N PRO A 227 -10.32 21.75 -6.82
CA PRO A 227 -11.05 20.56 -7.23
C PRO A 227 -11.44 20.71 -8.71
N GLU A 228 -11.19 19.68 -9.52
CA GLU A 228 -11.49 19.72 -10.96
C GLU A 228 -12.73 18.91 -11.35
N GLY A 229 -13.02 17.85 -10.62
CA GLY A 229 -14.13 16.95 -10.92
C GLY A 229 -14.04 15.64 -10.18
N THR A 230 -14.98 14.73 -10.47
CA THR A 230 -15.03 13.39 -9.89
C THR A 230 -15.04 12.36 -11.01
N LEU A 231 -14.08 11.45 -11.00
CA LEU A 231 -14.09 10.27 -11.85
C LEU A 231 -15.09 9.26 -11.25
N PRO A 232 -16.02 8.71 -12.05
CA PRO A 232 -16.99 7.75 -11.54
C PRO A 232 -16.32 6.40 -11.19
N TRP A 233 -16.88 5.70 -10.21
CA TRP A 233 -16.45 4.34 -9.85
C TRP A 233 -16.76 3.27 -10.91
N GLN A 234 -17.64 3.57 -11.89
CA GLN A 234 -18.06 2.64 -12.94
C GLN A 234 -18.65 1.29 -12.44
N ALA A 235 -18.89 1.18 -11.13
CA ALA A 235 -19.51 0.05 -10.45
C ALA A 235 -20.20 0.54 -9.17
N PRO A 236 -21.20 -0.18 -8.63
CA PRO A 236 -21.82 0.17 -7.36
C PRO A 236 -20.82 0.13 -6.21
N GLY A 237 -20.96 1.04 -5.24
CA GLY A 237 -20.09 1.13 -4.06
C GLY A 237 -18.99 2.18 -4.19
N ARG A 238 -17.88 1.98 -3.49
CA ARG A 238 -16.72 2.90 -3.50
C ARG A 238 -15.40 2.16 -3.35
N GLY A 239 -14.28 2.82 -3.64
CA GLY A 239 -12.95 2.36 -3.23
C GLY A 239 -12.55 2.94 -1.86
N TRP A 240 -11.68 2.23 -1.12
CA TRP A 240 -11.09 2.72 0.15
C TRP A 240 -9.60 3.03 0.03
N PHE A 241 -8.98 2.60 -1.06
CA PHE A 241 -7.59 2.90 -1.37
C PHE A 241 -7.46 3.28 -2.84
N LEU A 242 -6.35 3.92 -3.17
CA LEU A 242 -5.89 4.17 -4.53
C LEU A 242 -4.44 3.72 -4.60
N ARG A 243 -4.04 3.18 -5.75
CA ARG A 243 -2.68 2.68 -6.02
C ARG A 243 -2.22 3.10 -7.39
N TRP A 244 -0.93 3.41 -7.51
CA TRP A 244 -0.29 3.54 -8.81
C TRP A 244 0.38 2.23 -9.21
N SER A 245 0.05 1.73 -10.39
CA SER A 245 0.87 0.71 -11.04
C SER A 245 1.83 1.38 -12.00
N HIS A 246 3.13 1.32 -11.71
CA HIS A 246 4.16 1.91 -12.56
C HIS A 246 4.41 1.13 -13.85
N THR A 247 4.15 -0.18 -13.87
CA THR A 247 4.28 -0.99 -15.08
C THR A 247 3.08 -0.84 -16.00
N LEU A 248 1.87 -0.78 -15.44
CA LEU A 248 0.65 -0.55 -16.24
C LEU A 248 0.44 0.93 -16.56
N GLN A 249 1.03 1.82 -15.76
CA GLN A 249 0.79 3.27 -15.80
C GLN A 249 -0.70 3.58 -15.64
N ARG A 250 -1.31 2.99 -14.61
CA ARG A 250 -2.74 3.09 -14.28
C ARG A 250 -2.93 3.34 -12.80
N ALA A 251 -3.98 4.10 -12.48
CA ALA A 251 -4.51 4.18 -11.13
C ALA A 251 -5.47 3.00 -10.90
N LEU A 252 -5.36 2.35 -9.75
CA LEU A 252 -6.09 1.13 -9.42
C LEU A 252 -6.82 1.27 -8.07
N SER A 253 -7.98 0.65 -7.96
CA SER A 253 -8.72 0.50 -6.71
C SER A 253 -9.63 -0.73 -6.76
N VAL A 254 -9.97 -1.28 -5.60
CA VAL A 254 -11.06 -2.25 -5.48
C VAL A 254 -12.28 -1.51 -4.97
N VAL A 255 -13.28 -1.41 -5.83
CA VAL A 255 -14.60 -0.90 -5.49
C VAL A 255 -15.38 -2.03 -4.85
N ARG A 256 -15.92 -1.78 -3.66
CA ARG A 256 -16.82 -2.73 -2.99
C ARG A 256 -18.20 -2.12 -2.81
N SER A 257 -19.20 -2.87 -3.26
CA SER A 257 -20.61 -2.63 -2.98
C SER A 257 -21.03 -3.38 -1.71
N GLY A 258 -21.85 -2.74 -0.88
CA GLY A 258 -22.08 -3.19 0.49
C GLY A 258 -20.98 -2.68 1.43
N GLY A 259 -20.61 -3.46 2.44
CA GLY A 259 -19.60 -3.06 3.42
C GLY A 259 -20.12 -2.28 4.62
N GLY A 260 -21.36 -1.76 4.58
CA GLY A 260 -22.00 -1.11 5.72
C GLY A 260 -22.28 -2.06 6.89
N ASP A 261 -22.43 -3.35 6.59
CA ASP A 261 -22.49 -4.42 7.58
C ASP A 261 -21.30 -5.39 7.36
N PRO A 262 -20.28 -5.35 8.24
CA PRO A 262 -19.16 -6.30 8.29
C PRO A 262 -19.58 -7.78 8.31
N LEU A 263 -20.75 -8.11 8.87
CA LEU A 263 -21.16 -9.49 9.11
C LEU A 263 -21.65 -10.21 7.84
N SER A 264 -21.97 -9.45 6.79
CA SER A 264 -22.43 -9.93 5.48
C SER A 264 -21.36 -9.88 4.40
N TRP A 265 -20.08 -9.96 4.79
CA TRP A 265 -18.95 -9.81 3.86
C TRP A 265 -18.95 -10.76 2.67
N GLN A 266 -19.52 -11.96 2.84
CA GLN A 266 -19.63 -12.95 1.77
C GLN A 266 -20.51 -12.48 0.62
N THR A 267 -21.42 -11.51 0.83
CA THR A 267 -22.32 -10.98 -0.20
C THR A 267 -21.87 -9.64 -0.78
N TRP A 268 -20.76 -9.07 -0.31
CA TRP A 268 -20.24 -7.81 -0.85
C TRP A 268 -19.81 -7.99 -2.29
N GLY A 269 -20.36 -7.19 -3.22
CA GLY A 269 -19.91 -7.19 -4.60
C GLY A 269 -18.59 -6.44 -4.74
N ASN A 270 -17.70 -6.89 -5.62
CA ASN A 270 -16.40 -6.27 -5.82
C ASN A 270 -16.15 -6.00 -7.31
N ALA A 271 -15.52 -4.87 -7.61
CA ALA A 271 -15.04 -4.55 -8.95
C ALA A 271 -13.62 -3.98 -8.87
N LEU A 272 -12.77 -4.35 -9.84
CA LEU A 272 -11.48 -3.68 -10.03
C LEU A 272 -11.71 -2.41 -10.85
N TRP A 273 -11.52 -1.25 -10.24
CA TRP A 273 -11.53 0.05 -10.91
C TRP A 273 -10.13 0.37 -11.44
N ILE A 274 -10.09 0.80 -12.70
CA ILE A 274 -8.85 1.10 -13.43
C ILE A 274 -9.06 2.42 -14.15
N HIS A 275 -8.14 3.36 -13.95
CA HIS A 275 -8.13 4.62 -14.66
C HIS A 275 -6.81 4.83 -15.40
N ASP A 276 -6.91 5.17 -16.69
CA ASP A 276 -5.80 5.62 -17.52
C ASP A 276 -5.77 7.16 -17.54
N PRO A 277 -4.83 7.80 -16.82
CA PRO A 277 -4.73 9.25 -16.82
C PRO A 277 -4.22 9.81 -18.16
N ARG A 278 -3.65 8.99 -19.06
CA ARG A 278 -3.16 9.45 -20.37
C ARG A 278 -4.28 9.57 -21.40
N ARG A 279 -5.27 8.69 -21.27
CA ARG A 279 -6.43 8.60 -22.18
C ARG A 279 -7.71 9.15 -21.56
N GLU A 280 -7.66 9.51 -20.28
CA GLU A 280 -8.82 9.95 -19.50
C GLU A 280 -9.98 8.94 -19.55
N ASN A 281 -9.65 7.64 -19.60
CA ASN A 281 -10.65 6.57 -19.61
C ASN A 281 -10.68 5.84 -18.27
N THR A 282 -11.84 5.31 -17.92
CA THR A 282 -12.08 4.63 -16.65
C THR A 282 -12.92 3.40 -16.89
N HIS A 283 -12.49 2.28 -16.33
CA HIS A 283 -13.15 0.99 -16.46
C HIS A 283 -13.35 0.35 -15.09
N ALA A 284 -14.36 -0.50 -14.99
CA ALA A 284 -14.55 -1.41 -13.87
C ALA A 284 -14.74 -2.84 -14.38
N VAL A 285 -14.08 -3.80 -13.73
CA VAL A 285 -14.22 -5.23 -14.03
C VAL A 285 -14.82 -5.92 -12.82
N ASP A 286 -15.98 -6.56 -12.99
CA ASP A 286 -16.65 -7.32 -11.92
C ASP A 286 -15.78 -8.52 -11.48
N LEU A 287 -15.55 -8.62 -10.17
CA LEU A 287 -14.77 -9.66 -9.51
C LEU A 287 -15.67 -10.68 -8.79
N GLY A 288 -16.97 -10.38 -8.65
CA GLY A 288 -17.94 -11.19 -7.94
C GLY A 288 -17.94 -10.94 -6.43
N PRO A 289 -18.78 -11.69 -5.70
CA PRO A 289 -19.02 -11.46 -4.28
C PRO A 289 -17.91 -12.01 -3.38
N GLY A 290 -17.73 -11.43 -2.20
CA GLY A 290 -16.83 -11.93 -1.16
C GLY A 290 -15.88 -10.87 -0.62
N LEU A 291 -14.84 -11.33 0.07
CA LEU A 291 -13.83 -10.45 0.67
C LEU A 291 -12.62 -10.31 -0.26
N ILE A 292 -12.38 -9.08 -0.73
CA ILE A 292 -11.15 -8.68 -1.42
C ILE A 292 -10.57 -7.50 -0.65
N PHE A 293 -9.29 -7.60 -0.28
CA PHE A 293 -8.64 -6.54 0.50
C PHE A 293 -7.81 -5.60 -0.37
N ARG A 294 -6.93 -6.15 -1.22
CA ARG A 294 -5.96 -5.39 -2.02
C ARG A 294 -5.76 -6.05 -3.38
N CYS A 295 -5.10 -5.31 -4.26
CA CYS A 295 -4.71 -5.78 -5.59
C CYS A 295 -3.19 -5.67 -5.76
N ALA A 296 -2.62 -6.54 -6.59
CA ALA A 296 -1.20 -6.63 -6.87
C ALA A 296 -0.98 -6.50 -8.39
N PRO A 297 -0.31 -5.44 -8.87
CA PRO A 297 0.06 -5.33 -10.28
C PRO A 297 1.00 -6.47 -10.71
N LEU A 298 0.77 -7.01 -11.90
CA LEU A 298 1.67 -7.95 -12.59
C LEU A 298 1.89 -7.51 -14.04
N ALA A 299 2.72 -8.22 -14.79
CA ALA A 299 2.90 -7.92 -16.21
C ALA A 299 1.56 -8.03 -16.97
N GLY A 300 1.12 -6.92 -17.57
CA GLY A 300 -0.10 -6.84 -18.38
C GLY A 300 -1.41 -7.08 -17.62
N GLY A 301 -1.41 -6.97 -16.28
CA GLY A 301 -2.62 -7.23 -15.50
C GLY A 301 -2.53 -6.92 -14.01
N VAL A 302 -3.59 -7.31 -13.31
CA VAL A 302 -3.73 -7.14 -11.87
C VAL A 302 -4.22 -8.45 -11.25
N ALA A 303 -3.55 -8.92 -10.20
CA ALA A 303 -3.93 -10.09 -9.42
C ALA A 303 -4.59 -9.65 -8.11
N LEU A 304 -5.63 -10.37 -7.71
CA LEU A 304 -6.34 -10.17 -6.46
C LEU A 304 -6.61 -11.52 -5.80
N THR A 305 -6.70 -11.55 -4.49
CA THR A 305 -7.22 -12.71 -3.76
C THR A 305 -8.64 -12.43 -3.32
N ARG A 306 -9.54 -13.38 -3.58
CA ARG A 306 -10.91 -13.36 -3.09
C ARG A 306 -11.11 -14.49 -2.11
N VAL A 307 -11.56 -14.15 -0.90
CA VAL A 307 -12.01 -15.12 0.11
C VAL A 307 -13.53 -15.20 0.03
N HIS A 308 -14.08 -16.42 -0.02
CA HIS A 308 -15.52 -16.67 -0.11
C HIS A 308 -15.86 -18.05 0.49
N PRO A 309 -17.05 -18.25 1.09
CA PRO A 309 -17.46 -19.57 1.62
C PRO A 309 -17.43 -20.71 0.58
N ASP A 310 -17.60 -20.39 -0.70
CA ASP A 310 -17.55 -21.39 -1.80
C ASP A 310 -16.12 -21.75 -2.24
N GLY A 311 -15.11 -21.04 -1.73
CA GLY A 311 -13.71 -21.26 -2.06
C GLY A 311 -12.93 -19.97 -2.26
N ASP A 312 -11.67 -20.02 -1.86
CA ASP A 312 -10.70 -18.94 -2.08
C ASP A 312 -10.12 -19.05 -3.50
N GLU A 313 -9.74 -17.92 -4.08
CA GLU A 313 -9.11 -17.90 -5.40
C GLU A 313 -8.20 -16.69 -5.63
N ILE A 314 -7.30 -16.84 -6.59
CA ILE A 314 -6.62 -15.72 -7.26
C ILE A 314 -7.44 -15.34 -8.49
N ILE A 315 -7.83 -14.07 -8.58
CA ILE A 315 -8.44 -13.48 -9.77
C ILE A 315 -7.38 -12.68 -10.51
N VAL A 316 -7.21 -12.94 -11.80
CA VAL A 316 -6.31 -12.19 -12.67
C VAL A 316 -7.14 -11.42 -13.68
N VAL A 317 -7.03 -10.10 -13.67
CA VAL A 317 -7.59 -9.19 -14.67
C VAL A 317 -6.50 -8.82 -15.66
N THR A 318 -6.77 -8.99 -16.95
CA THR A 318 -5.88 -8.54 -18.02
C THR A 318 -6.15 -7.07 -18.31
N VAL A 319 -5.09 -6.27 -18.37
CA VAL A 319 -5.13 -4.85 -18.67
C VAL A 319 -4.27 -4.59 -19.91
N PRO A 320 -4.86 -4.53 -21.11
CA PRO A 320 -4.13 -4.24 -22.35
C PRO A 320 -3.49 -2.84 -22.35
N ASP A 321 -2.38 -2.69 -23.07
CA ASP A 321 -1.70 -1.39 -23.26
C ASP A 321 -2.38 -0.51 -24.32
N ASP A 322 -3.22 -1.11 -25.17
CA ASP A 322 -4.02 -0.45 -26.19
C ASP A 322 -5.38 0.02 -25.63
N ASP A 323 -6.27 0.47 -26.52
CA ASP A 323 -7.60 0.97 -26.13
C ASP A 323 -8.60 -0.16 -25.83
N THR A 324 -8.17 -1.43 -25.82
CA THR A 324 -9.03 -2.55 -25.48
C THR A 324 -9.40 -2.50 -24.00
N PRO A 325 -10.69 -2.60 -23.64
CA PRO A 325 -11.10 -2.60 -22.26
C PRO A 325 -10.44 -3.73 -21.45
N PRO A 326 -10.11 -3.49 -20.16
CA PRO A 326 -9.64 -4.54 -19.27
C PRO A 326 -10.74 -5.59 -19.09
N ARG A 327 -10.33 -6.84 -18.88
CA ARG A 327 -11.26 -7.97 -18.77
C ARG A 327 -10.80 -8.99 -17.75
N LEU A 328 -11.75 -9.69 -17.16
CA LEU A 328 -11.48 -10.87 -16.36
C LEU A 328 -10.70 -11.89 -17.21
N GLY A 329 -9.48 -12.21 -16.79
CA GLY A 329 -8.60 -13.13 -17.50
C GLY A 329 -8.72 -14.55 -16.97
N ARG A 330 -8.43 -14.76 -15.69
CA ARG A 330 -8.41 -16.10 -15.06
C ARG A 330 -8.92 -16.05 -13.62
N ARG A 331 -9.45 -17.19 -13.18
CA ARG A 331 -9.76 -17.52 -11.79
C ARG A 331 -9.00 -18.81 -11.44
N ILE A 332 -8.16 -18.75 -10.42
CA ILE A 332 -7.28 -19.85 -10.02
C ILE A 332 -7.65 -20.23 -8.58
N PRO A 333 -8.26 -21.40 -8.36
CA PRO A 333 -8.63 -21.84 -7.02
C PRO A 333 -7.41 -21.91 -6.09
N LEU A 334 -7.62 -21.52 -4.83
CA LEU A 334 -6.66 -21.71 -3.75
C LEU A 334 -7.19 -22.80 -2.80
N PRO A 335 -6.30 -23.60 -2.19
CA PRO A 335 -6.70 -24.48 -1.08
C PRO A 335 -7.35 -23.67 0.03
N ALA A 336 -8.44 -24.14 0.63
CA ALA A 336 -9.11 -23.42 1.71
C ALA A 336 -8.17 -23.21 2.92
N MET A 337 -8.28 -22.06 3.59
CA MET A 337 -7.64 -21.86 4.90
C MET A 337 -8.27 -22.79 5.94
N ASN A 338 -7.56 -23.18 6.99
CA ASN A 338 -8.17 -23.99 8.06
C ASN A 338 -9.17 -23.18 8.91
N THR A 339 -8.91 -21.88 9.07
CA THR A 339 -9.75 -20.98 9.87
C THR A 339 -10.09 -19.69 9.09
N PRO A 340 -10.80 -19.79 7.95
CA PRO A 340 -11.16 -18.62 7.16
C PRO A 340 -12.14 -17.73 7.93
N PRO A 341 -12.33 -16.46 7.49
CA PRO A 341 -13.43 -15.63 7.96
C PRO A 341 -14.76 -16.38 7.82
N ARG A 342 -15.66 -16.18 8.78
CA ARG A 342 -16.97 -16.86 8.79
C ARG A 342 -18.08 -15.84 8.53
N PRO A 343 -19.09 -16.17 7.70
CA PRO A 343 -20.31 -15.37 7.61
C PRO A 343 -20.93 -15.14 8.99
N GLY A 344 -21.46 -13.95 9.25
CA GLY A 344 -21.99 -13.56 10.56
C GLY A 344 -20.94 -13.05 11.55
N HIS A 345 -19.66 -13.00 11.16
CA HIS A 345 -18.57 -12.43 11.94
C HIS A 345 -17.83 -11.37 11.11
N SER A 346 -17.27 -10.37 11.78
CA SER A 346 -16.46 -9.34 11.14
C SER A 346 -15.22 -9.97 10.49
N PRO A 347 -14.90 -9.68 9.22
CA PRO A 347 -13.67 -10.14 8.57
C PRO A 347 -12.44 -9.30 8.98
N TRP A 348 -12.61 -8.34 9.89
CA TRP A 348 -11.55 -7.42 10.34
C TRP A 348 -11.04 -7.77 11.75
N GLU A 349 -11.86 -8.43 12.56
CA GLU A 349 -11.57 -8.66 13.97
C GLU A 349 -11.02 -10.08 14.16
N ASN A 350 -9.71 -10.20 14.33
CA ASN A 350 -9.02 -11.48 14.58
C ASN A 350 -9.33 -12.58 13.54
N ALA A 351 -9.62 -12.18 12.30
CA ALA A 351 -9.91 -13.10 11.21
C ALA A 351 -8.65 -13.39 10.39
N GLN A 352 -8.45 -14.65 10.01
CA GLN A 352 -7.40 -14.99 9.06
C GLN A 352 -7.78 -14.48 7.67
N ARG A 353 -6.79 -14.00 6.93
CA ARG A 353 -6.99 -13.36 5.63
C ARG A 353 -5.92 -13.86 4.67
N ARG A 354 -6.04 -13.43 3.41
CA ARG A 354 -4.98 -13.60 2.41
C ARG A 354 -4.36 -12.25 2.09
N SER A 355 -3.04 -12.22 2.15
CA SER A 355 -2.23 -11.15 1.59
C SER A 355 -1.80 -11.56 0.19
N VAL A 356 -1.66 -10.59 -0.72
CA VAL A 356 -1.27 -10.82 -2.11
C VAL A 356 -0.26 -9.78 -2.56
N THR A 357 0.78 -10.25 -3.24
CA THR A 357 1.69 -9.41 -4.03
C THR A 357 2.11 -10.17 -5.29
N ALA A 358 2.70 -9.50 -6.27
CA ALA A 358 3.04 -10.11 -7.54
C ALA A 358 4.29 -9.49 -8.13
N ASP A 359 4.97 -10.21 -9.01
CA ASP A 359 6.05 -9.67 -9.83
C ASP A 359 5.45 -8.66 -10.83
N PRO A 360 5.74 -7.36 -10.70
CA PRO A 360 5.15 -6.36 -11.59
C PRO A 360 5.58 -6.52 -13.05
N HIS A 361 6.62 -7.32 -13.32
CA HIS A 361 7.17 -7.58 -14.66
C HIS A 361 7.10 -9.04 -15.08
N GLY A 362 6.46 -9.87 -14.26
CA GLY A 362 6.31 -11.30 -14.50
C GLY A 362 4.88 -11.75 -14.29
N THR A 363 4.73 -13.07 -14.20
CA THR A 363 3.43 -13.75 -14.01
C THR A 363 3.30 -14.40 -12.64
N LEU A 364 4.34 -14.30 -11.80
CA LEU A 364 4.37 -14.92 -10.48
C LEU A 364 3.59 -14.08 -9.47
N VAL A 365 2.65 -14.72 -8.78
CA VAL A 365 1.86 -14.13 -7.69
C VAL A 365 2.18 -14.88 -6.40
N ALA A 366 2.41 -14.14 -5.32
CA ALA A 366 2.58 -14.66 -3.98
C ALA A 366 1.34 -14.40 -3.14
N VAL A 367 0.84 -15.43 -2.44
CA VAL A 367 -0.36 -15.38 -1.62
C VAL A 367 -0.16 -16.11 -0.30
N THR A 368 -0.53 -15.51 0.82
CA THR A 368 -0.50 -16.19 2.12
C THR A 368 -1.77 -17.01 2.38
N SER A 369 -1.65 -18.03 3.23
CA SER A 369 -2.77 -18.69 3.91
C SER A 369 -2.67 -18.33 5.38
N GLY A 370 -3.44 -17.33 5.83
CA GLY A 370 -3.35 -16.82 7.19
C GLY A 370 -3.70 -17.88 8.23
N GLY A 371 -2.92 -17.96 9.30
CA GLY A 371 -3.07 -18.93 10.39
C GLY A 371 -2.55 -20.34 10.06
N ASP A 372 -2.25 -20.63 8.79
CA ASP A 372 -1.78 -21.95 8.36
C ASP A 372 -0.25 -22.01 8.18
N GLY A 373 0.42 -20.86 8.17
CA GLY A 373 1.86 -20.78 7.90
C GLY A 373 2.21 -21.27 6.51
N ILE A 374 1.42 -20.91 5.48
CA ILE A 374 1.68 -21.30 4.10
C ILE A 374 1.79 -20.05 3.21
N LEU A 375 2.82 -20.05 2.36
CA LEU A 375 2.97 -19.12 1.24
C LEU A 375 2.78 -19.89 -0.08
N HIS A 376 1.81 -19.47 -0.88
CA HIS A 376 1.60 -19.94 -2.23
C HIS A 376 2.35 -19.05 -3.22
N LEU A 377 3.12 -19.65 -4.11
CA LEU A 377 3.69 -19.00 -5.29
C LEU A 377 3.01 -19.59 -6.51
N VAL A 378 2.34 -18.77 -7.31
CA VAL A 378 1.51 -19.21 -8.43
C VAL A 378 1.94 -18.48 -9.70
N ASP A 379 2.46 -19.22 -10.68
CA ASP A 379 2.62 -18.70 -12.04
C ASP A 379 1.24 -18.62 -12.72
N THR A 380 0.76 -17.40 -12.93
CA THR A 380 -0.56 -17.15 -13.53
C THR A 380 -0.64 -17.52 -15.02
N ALA A 381 0.50 -17.67 -15.71
CA ALA A 381 0.53 -18.18 -17.08
C ALA A 381 0.41 -19.71 -17.14
N ALA A 382 0.84 -20.43 -16.11
CA ALA A 382 0.85 -21.89 -16.04
C ALA A 382 0.37 -22.43 -14.67
N PRO A 383 -0.87 -22.11 -14.23
CA PRO A 383 -1.29 -22.30 -12.84
C PRO A 383 -1.30 -23.76 -12.36
N GLN A 384 -1.51 -24.75 -13.24
CA GLN A 384 -1.50 -26.17 -12.85
C GLN A 384 -0.10 -26.74 -12.59
N GLY A 385 0.94 -26.21 -13.26
CA GLY A 385 2.33 -26.67 -13.12
C GLY A 385 3.22 -25.70 -12.34
N GLY A 386 2.79 -24.46 -12.19
CA GLY A 386 3.53 -23.36 -11.55
C GLY A 386 3.01 -22.98 -10.16
N HIS A 387 2.17 -23.81 -9.53
CA HIS A 387 1.75 -23.61 -8.14
C HIS A 387 2.70 -24.33 -7.18
N ARG A 388 3.40 -23.56 -6.36
CA ARG A 388 4.28 -24.05 -5.30
C ARG A 388 3.76 -23.62 -3.94
N GLN A 389 3.79 -24.53 -2.97
CA GLN A 389 3.51 -24.22 -1.57
C GLN A 389 4.81 -24.21 -0.80
N VAL A 390 4.99 -23.18 0.03
CA VAL A 390 6.16 -23.00 0.89
C VAL A 390 5.65 -22.95 2.32
N GLY A 391 6.13 -23.89 3.15
CA GLY A 391 5.88 -23.86 4.59
C GLY A 391 6.59 -22.67 5.22
N TRP A 392 5.89 -21.98 6.11
CA TRP A 392 6.38 -20.81 6.81
C TRP A 392 6.66 -21.13 8.28
N PRO A 393 7.69 -20.54 8.92
CA PRO A 393 8.06 -20.86 10.29
C PRO A 393 7.04 -20.41 11.34
N THR A 394 6.13 -19.52 10.97
CA THR A 394 5.08 -18.95 11.83
C THR A 394 3.72 -19.04 11.13
N PRO A 395 2.60 -18.91 11.86
CA PRO A 395 1.26 -19.08 11.29
C PRO A 395 0.87 -18.06 10.22
N LEU A 396 1.55 -16.91 10.10
CA LEU A 396 1.11 -15.77 9.28
C LEU A 396 -0.27 -15.28 9.74
N ASP A 397 -0.44 -15.10 11.06
CA ASP A 397 -1.71 -14.69 11.65
C ASP A 397 -2.22 -13.37 11.03
N LEU A 398 -3.55 -13.27 10.93
CA LEU A 398 -4.27 -12.19 10.26
C LEU A 398 -3.95 -12.04 8.76
N GLY A 399 -3.29 -13.06 8.18
CA GLY A 399 -2.86 -13.11 6.78
C GLY A 399 -1.42 -12.66 6.54
N GLY A 400 -0.71 -12.14 7.54
CA GLY A 400 0.61 -11.53 7.36
C GLY A 400 0.61 -10.38 6.33
N LEU A 401 1.79 -9.96 5.91
CA LEU A 401 1.97 -8.95 4.87
C LEU A 401 3.00 -9.40 3.84
N LEU A 402 2.72 -9.09 2.58
CA LEU A 402 3.60 -9.38 1.45
C LEU A 402 3.95 -8.09 0.70
N ALA A 403 5.22 -7.97 0.30
CA ALA A 403 5.64 -6.95 -0.64
C ALA A 403 6.67 -7.52 -1.62
N TRP A 404 6.40 -7.35 -2.91
CA TRP A 404 7.38 -7.66 -3.95
C TRP A 404 8.45 -6.58 -3.98
N CYS A 405 9.71 -6.97 -3.80
CA CYS A 405 10.85 -6.07 -3.79
C CYS A 405 11.46 -6.01 -5.19
N ASP A 406 10.99 -5.07 -6.01
CA ASP A 406 11.63 -4.79 -7.30
C ASP A 406 12.97 -4.07 -7.07
N ASN A 407 14.07 -4.77 -7.29
CA ASN A 407 15.40 -4.18 -7.12
C ASN A 407 15.77 -3.18 -8.23
N ARG A 408 14.93 -3.03 -9.26
CA ARG A 408 15.13 -2.09 -10.36
C ARG A 408 14.68 -0.69 -9.95
N PRO A 409 15.58 0.31 -10.03
CA PRO A 409 15.20 1.70 -9.84
C PRO A 409 14.10 2.11 -10.82
N HIS A 410 13.08 2.83 -10.34
CA HIS A 410 12.01 3.35 -11.19
C HIS A 410 11.67 4.79 -10.76
N PRO A 411 11.68 5.78 -11.68
CA PRO A 411 11.47 7.19 -11.33
C PRO A 411 10.00 7.51 -11.01
N GLN A 412 9.07 6.61 -11.29
CA GLN A 412 7.63 6.77 -11.07
C GLN A 412 7.09 5.59 -10.26
N VAL A 413 7.47 5.50 -8.99
CA VAL A 413 6.89 4.53 -8.05
C VAL A 413 5.59 5.06 -7.47
N ASP A 414 4.83 4.19 -6.80
CA ASP A 414 3.73 4.66 -5.95
C ASP A 414 4.31 5.44 -4.77
N GLY A 415 3.89 6.69 -4.62
CA GLY A 415 4.37 7.57 -3.55
C GLY A 415 3.76 7.28 -2.18
N VAL A 416 2.78 6.37 -2.09
CA VAL A 416 2.08 6.03 -0.84
C VAL A 416 2.25 4.55 -0.49
N GLY A 417 2.67 4.30 0.75
CA GLY A 417 2.86 2.97 1.30
C GLY A 417 1.52 2.31 1.50
N ARG A 418 1.39 1.08 0.99
CA ARG A 418 0.31 0.14 1.33
C ARG A 418 0.87 -1.25 1.15
#